data_AF-A0A1Q9UMS7-F1
#
_entry.id   AF-A0A1Q9UMS7-F1
#
_cell.length_a   1.000
_cell.length_b   1.000
_cell.length_c   1.000
_cell.angle_alpha   90.00
_cell.angle_beta   90.00
_cell.angle_gamma   90.00
#
_symmetry.space_group_name_H-M   'P 1'
#
loop_
_entity.id
_entity.type
_entity.pdbx_description
1 polymer ?
#
loop_
_entity_poly.entity_id
_entity_poly.type
_entity_poly.pdbx_seq_one_letter_code
_entity_poly.pdbx_strand_id
1 'polypeptide(L)'
;MTNLLDRIGFHVDDITDVTAFIDDVRDFAARGVQVPHMWAVAAGPEDPTNDDHIELEFGISTQPGTGALTFGAGDTIYVPAHGTNDDDVDYQLGGAHPGSFPPKAEVPLDDMLSALEQFIRNGRRPTNVTWYPAG
;
A
#
# COMPACT_ATOMS: atom_id res chain seq x y z
N MET A 1 -11.99 7.02 -15.65
CA MET A 1 -11.47 5.99 -14.75
C MET A 1 -9.98 5.89 -15.04
N THR A 2 -9.14 6.29 -14.08
CA THR A 2 -7.68 6.26 -14.22
C THR A 2 -7.23 4.82 -14.04
N ASN A 3 -6.46 4.28 -14.99
CA ASN A 3 -5.98 2.90 -14.90
C ASN A 3 -4.91 2.80 -13.80
N LEU A 4 -5.10 1.89 -12.84
CA LEU A 4 -4.18 1.65 -11.73
C LEU A 4 -2.74 1.36 -12.23
N LEU A 5 -2.62 0.73 -13.39
CA LEU A 5 -1.34 0.39 -14.01
C LEU A 5 -0.60 1.57 -14.65
N ASP A 6 -1.25 2.70 -14.88
CA ASP A 6 -0.63 3.85 -15.55
C ASP A 6 0.08 4.79 -14.54
N ARG A 7 0.08 4.44 -13.26
CA ARG A 7 0.65 5.24 -12.16
C ARG A 7 1.49 4.40 -11.22
N ILE A 8 2.49 5.06 -10.64
CA ILE A 8 3.37 4.51 -9.60
C ILE A 8 2.96 4.95 -8.19
N GLY A 9 2.17 6.03 -8.09
CA GLY A 9 1.67 6.54 -6.81
C GLY A 9 0.52 7.53 -6.97
N PHE A 10 -0.09 7.87 -5.84
CA PHE A 10 -1.28 8.71 -5.74
C PHE A 10 -1.13 9.67 -4.55
N HIS A 11 -1.75 10.84 -4.61
CA HIS A 11 -2.01 11.64 -3.42
C HIS A 11 -3.46 11.44 -2.97
N VAL A 12 -3.73 11.43 -1.66
CA VAL A 12 -5.11 11.25 -1.14
C VAL A 12 -6.09 12.27 -1.71
N ASP A 13 -5.65 13.51 -1.94
CA ASP A 13 -6.50 14.58 -2.50
C ASP A 13 -6.87 14.35 -3.98
N ASP A 14 -6.12 13.52 -4.70
CA ASP A 14 -6.42 13.15 -6.09
C ASP A 14 -7.47 12.02 -6.19
N ILE A 15 -7.74 11.32 -5.08
CA ILE A 15 -8.67 10.18 -5.04
C ILE A 15 -10.05 10.69 -4.63
N THR A 16 -10.81 11.14 -5.64
CA THR A 16 -12.13 11.76 -5.44
C THR A 16 -13.26 10.78 -5.16
N ASP A 17 -13.11 9.51 -5.57
CA ASP A 17 -14.05 8.41 -5.26
C ASP A 17 -13.28 7.23 -4.65
N VAL A 18 -13.21 7.23 -3.33
CA VAL A 18 -12.48 6.21 -2.56
C VAL A 18 -13.08 4.81 -2.78
N THR A 19 -14.41 4.70 -2.87
CA THR A 19 -15.07 3.41 -3.03
C THR A 19 -14.72 2.81 -4.39
N ALA A 20 -14.82 3.60 -5.46
CA ALA A 20 -14.42 3.15 -6.80
C ALA A 20 -12.93 2.78 -6.87
N PHE A 21 -12.06 3.53 -6.20
CA PHE A 21 -10.62 3.22 -6.14
C PHE A 21 -10.37 1.86 -5.47
N ILE A 22 -11.01 1.59 -4.33
CA ILE A 22 -10.86 0.31 -3.62
C ILE A 22 -11.43 -0.85 -4.43
N ASP A 23 -12.56 -0.66 -5.10
CA ASP A 23 -13.13 -1.66 -6.00
C ASP A 23 -12.21 -1.94 -7.20
N ASP A 24 -11.57 -0.92 -7.78
CA ASP A 24 -10.58 -1.09 -8.86
C ASP A 24 -9.36 -1.92 -8.39
N VAL A 25 -8.86 -1.67 -7.18
CA VAL A 25 -7.75 -2.47 -6.59
C VAL A 25 -8.20 -3.92 -6.33
N ARG A 26 -9.41 -4.12 -5.80
CA ARG A 26 -9.99 -5.45 -5.56
C ARG A 26 -10.16 -6.22 -6.88
N ASP A 27 -10.71 -5.57 -7.90
CA ASP A 27 -10.89 -6.16 -9.23
C ASP A 27 -9.55 -6.49 -9.89
N PHE A 28 -8.54 -5.64 -9.70
CA PHE A 28 -7.18 -5.92 -10.16
C PHE A 28 -6.63 -7.19 -9.49
N ALA A 29 -6.74 -7.31 -8.17
CA ALA A 29 -6.31 -8.49 -7.43
C ALA A 29 -7.06 -9.76 -7.86
N ALA A 30 -8.37 -9.66 -8.09
CA ALA A 30 -9.23 -10.78 -8.49
C ALA A 30 -8.88 -11.37 -9.88
N ARG A 31 -8.27 -10.58 -10.77
CA ARG A 31 -7.77 -11.07 -12.08
C ARG A 31 -6.57 -11.99 -11.94
N GLY A 32 -5.88 -11.93 -10.79
CA GLY A 32 -4.60 -12.59 -10.57
C GLY A 32 -3.47 -11.89 -11.31
N VAL A 33 -2.28 -11.87 -10.71
CA VAL A 33 -1.08 -11.26 -11.29
C VAL A 33 0.02 -12.29 -11.48
N GLN A 34 0.83 -12.12 -12.53
CA GLN A 34 2.00 -12.99 -12.79
C GLN A 34 3.26 -12.51 -12.05
N VAL A 35 3.29 -11.23 -11.69
CA VAL A 35 4.33 -10.60 -10.87
C VAL A 35 3.65 -9.77 -9.78
N PRO A 36 4.19 -9.68 -8.56
CA PRO A 36 3.61 -8.83 -7.53
C PRO A 36 3.68 -7.36 -7.94
N HIS A 37 2.64 -6.59 -7.67
CA HIS A 37 2.59 -5.16 -8.00
C HIS A 37 2.45 -4.32 -6.74
N MET A 38 3.13 -3.18 -6.69
CA MET A 38 3.01 -2.22 -5.60
C MET A 38 2.76 -0.80 -6.09
N TRP A 39 2.17 0.00 -5.22
CA TRP A 39 1.92 1.43 -5.36
C TRP A 39 2.06 2.10 -4.00
N ALA A 40 2.09 3.42 -4.03
CA ALA A 40 2.04 4.21 -2.82
C ALA A 40 0.94 5.28 -2.88
N VAL A 41 0.34 5.57 -1.73
CA VAL A 41 -0.55 6.71 -1.53
C VAL A 41 0.07 7.63 -0.49
N ALA A 42 0.35 8.87 -0.88
CA ALA A 42 0.86 9.90 0.00
C ALA A 42 -0.27 10.77 0.56
N ALA A 43 -0.06 11.31 1.77
CA ALA A 43 -0.87 12.35 2.38
C ALA A 43 0.03 13.40 3.05
N GLY A 44 -0.46 14.64 3.11
CA GLY A 44 0.29 15.76 3.66
C GLY A 44 0.96 16.59 2.56
N PRO A 45 2.08 17.27 2.85
CA PRO A 45 2.82 18.04 1.85
C PRO A 45 3.40 17.16 0.73
N GLU A 46 3.48 17.69 -0.50
CA GLU A 46 4.09 16.99 -1.64
C GLU A 46 5.61 16.78 -1.49
N ASP A 47 6.27 17.60 -0.65
CA ASP A 47 7.69 17.45 -0.37
C ASP A 47 7.91 16.23 0.54
N PRO A 48 8.56 15.15 0.04
CA PRO A 48 8.75 13.92 0.81
C PRO A 48 9.73 14.10 1.98
N THR A 49 10.45 15.22 2.05
CA THR A 49 11.34 15.53 3.18
C THR A 49 10.64 16.24 4.32
N ASN A 50 9.34 16.54 4.18
CA ASN A 50 8.55 17.17 5.22
C ASN A 50 8.13 16.15 6.30
N ASP A 51 8.27 16.50 7.58
CA ASP A 51 7.89 15.62 8.70
C ASP A 51 6.39 15.26 8.72
N ASP A 52 5.54 16.10 8.11
CA ASP A 52 4.10 15.86 7.98
C ASP A 52 3.76 15.04 6.72
N HIS A 53 4.74 14.72 5.86
CA HIS A 53 4.56 13.81 4.74
C HIS A 53 4.49 12.37 5.26
N ILE A 54 3.41 11.66 4.90
CA ILE A 54 3.21 10.26 5.24
C ILE A 54 2.80 9.49 4.00
N GLU A 55 3.17 8.21 3.96
CA GLU A 55 2.92 7.36 2.81
C GLU A 55 2.43 5.99 3.26
N LEU A 56 1.42 5.47 2.58
CA LEU A 56 1.02 4.08 2.70
C LEU A 56 1.37 3.39 1.39
N GLU A 57 2.35 2.50 1.43
CA GLU A 57 2.61 1.61 0.30
C GLU A 57 1.74 0.37 0.44
N PHE A 58 1.19 -0.10 -0.67
CA PHE A 58 0.36 -1.28 -0.72
C PHE A 58 0.70 -2.13 -1.95
N GLY A 59 0.50 -3.43 -1.82
CA GLY A 59 0.82 -4.37 -2.90
C GLY A 59 -0.19 -5.49 -3.06
N ILE A 60 -0.21 -6.07 -4.25
CA ILE A 60 -0.93 -7.28 -4.62
C ILE A 60 0.08 -8.38 -4.95
N SER A 61 0.04 -9.46 -4.18
CA SER A 61 0.92 -10.62 -4.36
C SER A 61 0.46 -11.50 -5.53
N THR A 62 1.35 -12.36 -6.02
CA THR A 62 0.97 -13.47 -6.91
C THR A 62 0.20 -14.56 -6.17
N GLN A 63 0.31 -14.61 -4.84
CA GLN A 63 -0.49 -15.50 -4.01
C GLN A 63 -1.92 -14.97 -3.85
N PRO A 64 -2.96 -15.73 -4.25
CA PRO A 64 -4.34 -15.28 -4.12
C PRO A 64 -4.72 -14.92 -2.68
N GLY A 65 -5.44 -13.81 -2.52
CA GLY A 65 -5.89 -13.34 -1.21
C GLY A 65 -4.78 -12.74 -0.33
N THR A 66 -3.59 -12.48 -0.87
CA THR A 66 -2.47 -11.85 -0.15
C THR A 66 -2.20 -10.46 -0.72
N GLY A 67 -2.16 -9.46 0.16
CA GLY A 67 -1.67 -8.12 -0.14
C GLY A 67 -0.44 -7.80 0.70
N ALA A 68 0.13 -6.62 0.50
CA ALA A 68 1.23 -6.10 1.31
C ALA A 68 0.94 -4.66 1.76
N LEU A 69 1.49 -4.28 2.91
CA LEU A 69 1.38 -2.93 3.48
C LEU A 69 2.67 -2.51 4.19
N THR A 70 3.06 -1.26 3.97
CA THR A 70 3.96 -0.50 4.85
C THR A 70 3.39 0.90 5.04
N PHE A 71 3.78 1.53 6.14
CA PHE A 71 3.44 2.92 6.41
C PHE A 71 4.71 3.71 6.72
N GLY A 72 5.02 4.73 5.94
CA GLY A 72 6.11 5.66 6.15
C GLY A 72 5.65 6.92 6.87
N ALA A 73 6.41 7.36 7.87
CA ALA A 73 6.28 8.68 8.48
C ALA A 73 7.66 9.18 8.93
N GLY A 74 8.13 10.26 8.28
CA GLY A 74 9.53 10.69 8.38
C GLY A 74 10.49 9.55 8.02
N ASP A 75 11.55 9.37 8.83
CA ASP A 75 12.56 8.31 8.62
C ASP A 75 12.12 6.92 9.11
N THR A 76 10.88 6.76 9.58
CA THR A 76 10.41 5.49 10.15
C THR A 76 9.43 4.80 9.21
N ILE A 77 9.75 3.55 8.88
CA ILE A 77 8.83 2.61 8.22
C ILE A 77 8.17 1.75 9.28
N TYR A 78 6.87 1.52 9.12
CA TYR A 78 6.08 0.65 9.97
C TYR A 78 5.50 -0.50 9.15
N VAL A 79 5.43 -1.68 9.77
CA VAL A 79 4.84 -2.91 9.22
C VAL A 79 3.68 -3.39 10.08
N PRO A 80 2.71 -4.12 9.50
CA PRO A 80 1.65 -4.78 10.25
C PRO A 80 2.18 -5.78 11.29
N ALA A 81 1.65 -5.70 12.51
CA ALA A 81 1.99 -6.62 13.60
C ALA A 81 1.64 -8.09 13.32
N HIS A 82 0.68 -8.32 12.44
CA HIS A 82 0.19 -9.64 12.04
C HIS A 82 0.67 -10.06 10.65
N GLY A 83 1.69 -9.39 10.10
CA GLY A 83 2.21 -9.72 8.79
C GLY A 83 2.86 -11.10 8.72
N THR A 84 2.86 -11.69 7.53
CA THR A 84 3.10 -13.13 7.34
C THR A 84 4.42 -13.46 6.68
N ASN A 85 5.01 -12.59 5.86
CA ASN A 85 6.33 -12.84 5.28
C ASN A 85 7.44 -12.68 6.34
N ASP A 86 8.40 -13.59 6.33
CA ASP A 86 9.54 -13.57 7.28
C ASP A 86 10.80 -12.93 6.67
N ASP A 87 10.87 -12.84 5.34
CA ASP A 87 11.96 -12.24 4.58
C ASP A 87 11.43 -11.09 3.72
N ASP A 88 12.34 -10.28 3.19
CA ASP A 88 12.03 -9.28 2.16
C ASP A 88 11.35 -9.96 0.95
N VAL A 89 10.34 -9.32 0.40
CA VAL A 89 9.61 -9.81 -0.78
C VAL A 89 9.65 -8.78 -1.91
N ASP A 90 9.98 -9.25 -3.11
CA ASP A 90 10.12 -8.41 -4.30
C ASP A 90 8.76 -8.08 -4.93
N TYR A 91 8.52 -6.80 -5.17
CA TYR A 91 7.34 -6.27 -5.84
C TYR A 91 7.73 -5.36 -7.01
N GLN A 92 6.84 -5.18 -7.97
CA GLN A 92 7.06 -4.28 -9.11
C GLN A 92 6.23 -3.00 -8.92
N LEU A 93 6.91 -1.89 -8.66
CA LEU A 93 6.31 -0.57 -8.57
C LEU A 93 5.75 -0.18 -9.94
N GLY A 94 4.42 0.01 -10.01
CA GLY A 94 3.70 0.27 -11.26
C GLY A 94 3.99 -0.74 -12.38
N GLY A 95 4.39 -1.97 -12.02
CA GLY A 95 4.76 -3.02 -12.98
C GLY A 95 6.08 -2.81 -13.74
N ALA A 96 6.91 -1.82 -13.36
CA ALA A 96 8.10 -1.42 -14.15
C ALA A 96 9.41 -1.34 -13.37
N HIS A 97 9.38 -0.99 -12.07
CA HIS A 97 10.59 -0.84 -11.25
C HIS A 97 10.59 -1.82 -10.08
N PRO A 98 11.70 -2.52 -9.81
CA PRO A 98 11.79 -3.38 -8.64
C PRO A 98 11.73 -2.53 -7.36
N GLY A 99 10.83 -2.91 -6.47
CA GLY A 99 10.78 -2.49 -5.08
C GLY A 99 10.73 -3.72 -4.18
N SER A 100 10.92 -3.54 -2.88
CA SER A 100 10.80 -4.62 -1.92
C SER A 100 9.96 -4.18 -0.74
N PHE A 101 9.16 -5.10 -0.23
CA PHE A 101 8.53 -4.95 1.08
C PHE A 101 9.37 -5.69 2.13
N PRO A 102 9.56 -5.10 3.33
CA PRO A 102 10.32 -5.72 4.42
C PRO A 102 9.56 -6.92 5.03
N PRO A 103 10.16 -7.66 5.98
CA PRO A 103 9.46 -8.70 6.72
C PRO A 103 8.21 -8.14 7.41
N LYS A 104 7.17 -8.98 7.53
CA LYS A 104 5.86 -8.64 8.13
C LYS A 104 5.02 -7.63 7.35
N ALA A 105 5.34 -7.35 6.08
CA ALA A 105 4.52 -6.49 5.23
C ALA A 105 3.32 -7.22 4.61
N GLU A 106 3.42 -8.51 4.28
CA GLU A 106 2.33 -9.27 3.67
C GLU A 106 1.22 -9.58 4.68
N VAL A 107 -0.02 -9.36 4.28
CA VAL A 107 -1.23 -9.51 5.10
C VAL A 107 -2.38 -10.09 4.25
N PRO A 108 -3.48 -10.57 4.86
CA PRO A 108 -4.69 -10.87 4.12
C PRO A 108 -5.14 -9.68 3.26
N LEU A 109 -5.58 -9.96 2.02
CA LEU A 109 -5.97 -8.92 1.06
C LEU A 109 -7.05 -7.98 1.60
N ASP A 110 -8.01 -8.52 2.36
CA ASP A 110 -9.09 -7.71 2.96
C ASP A 110 -8.56 -6.72 4.01
N ASP A 111 -7.54 -7.10 4.79
CA ASP A 111 -6.91 -6.21 5.75
C ASP A 111 -6.14 -5.09 5.03
N MET A 112 -5.46 -5.42 3.93
CA MET A 112 -4.80 -4.45 3.05
C MET A 112 -5.81 -3.43 2.49
N LEU A 113 -6.88 -3.91 1.85
CA LEU A 113 -7.92 -3.06 1.26
C LEU A 113 -8.60 -2.17 2.32
N SER A 114 -8.89 -2.73 3.50
CA SER A 114 -9.51 -1.99 4.59
C SER A 114 -8.60 -0.89 5.12
N ALA A 115 -7.30 -1.16 5.30
CA ALA A 115 -6.32 -0.17 5.74
C ALA A 115 -6.10 0.93 4.70
N LEU A 116 -6.01 0.56 3.42
CA LEU A 116 -5.90 1.49 2.30
C LEU A 116 -7.11 2.43 2.25
N GLU A 117 -8.33 1.90 2.36
CA GLU A 117 -9.55 2.71 2.43
C GLU A 117 -9.49 3.69 3.61
N GLN A 118 -9.10 3.22 4.79
CA GLN A 118 -9.03 4.06 5.99
C GLN A 118 -7.98 5.17 5.86
N PHE A 119 -6.83 4.86 5.24
CA PHE A 119 -5.77 5.84 4.98
C PHE A 119 -6.26 6.93 4.03
N ILE A 120 -6.83 6.56 2.88
CA ILE A 120 -7.31 7.51 1.87
C ILE A 120 -8.38 8.43 2.46
N ARG A 121 -9.32 7.89 3.26
CA ARG A 121 -10.40 8.69 3.87
C ARG A 121 -9.92 9.68 4.92
N ASN A 122 -8.87 9.33 5.67
CA ASN A 122 -8.49 10.08 6.87
C ASN A 122 -7.17 10.85 6.73
N GLY A 123 -6.35 10.52 5.72
CA GLY A 123 -5.00 11.08 5.54
C GLY A 123 -4.10 10.81 6.75
N ARG A 124 -4.25 9.66 7.40
CA ARG A 124 -3.57 9.29 8.65
C ARG A 124 -3.30 7.79 8.68
N ARG A 125 -2.27 7.38 9.45
CA ARG A 125 -1.97 5.97 9.68
C ARG A 125 -3.24 5.17 10.03
N PRO A 126 -3.56 4.08 9.31
CA PRO A 126 -4.73 3.26 9.59
C PRO A 126 -4.71 2.71 11.02
N THR A 127 -5.85 2.74 11.69
CA THR A 127 -6.03 2.25 13.07
C THR A 127 -6.63 0.85 13.12
N ASN A 128 -7.17 0.35 12.01
CA ASN A 128 -7.65 -1.03 11.87
C ASN A 128 -6.49 -2.05 11.81
N VAL A 129 -5.27 -1.58 11.55
CA VAL A 129 -4.03 -2.35 11.61
C VAL A 129 -3.22 -1.92 12.83
N THR A 130 -2.67 -2.89 13.56
CA THR A 130 -1.64 -2.61 14.58
C THR A 130 -0.29 -2.58 13.90
N TRP A 131 0.51 -1.54 14.16
CA TRP A 131 1.77 -1.27 13.46
C TRP A 131 2.97 -1.40 14.40
N TYR A 132 4.07 -1.94 13.89
CA TYR A 132 5.38 -1.91 14.54
C TYR A 132 6.42 -1.24 13.63
N PRO A 133 7.42 -0.54 14.18
CA PRO A 133 8.57 -0.10 13.38
C PRO A 133 9.20 -1.32 12.69
N ALA A 134 9.51 -1.18 11.40
CA ALA A 134 10.36 -2.12 10.70
C ALA A 134 11.73 -2.14 11.39
N GLY A 135 12.24 -3.36 11.66
CA GLY A 135 13.48 -3.60 12.38
C GLY A 135 14.72 -3.54 11.51
#